data_AF-A0A1V6LYZ2-F1
#
_entry.id   AF-A0A1V6LYZ2-F1
#
_cell.length_a   1.000
_cell.length_b   1.000
_cell.length_c   1.000
_cell.angle_alpha   90.00
_cell.angle_beta   90.00
_cell.angle_gamma   90.00
#
_symmetry.space_group_name_H-M   'P 1'
#
loop_
_entity.id
_entity.type
_entity.pdbx_description
1 polymer ?
#
loop_
_entity_poly.entity_id
_entity_poly.type
_entity_poly.pdbx_seq_one_letter_code
_entity_poly.pdbx_strand_id
1 'polypeptide(L)'
;MDIADVDNNAFLGFTASVAVYNTGHSHNQIVSAINSQAETLVYMSGTIFIIPSISSWQKIFLQFVPDLTQKSLLRKPGVESVEAAFKLARYYIRRYIN
;
A
#
# COMPACT_ATOMS: atom_id res chain seq x y z
N MET A 1 2.27 21.72 -3.00
CA MET A 1 2.99 21.89 -4.26
C MET A 1 2.01 21.63 -5.36
N ASP A 2 1.72 22.69 -6.10
CA ASP A 2 0.98 22.67 -7.35
C ASP A 2 1.75 21.77 -8.33
N ILE A 3 1.05 20.84 -8.96
CA ILE A 3 1.67 19.97 -9.96
C ILE A 3 2.10 20.88 -11.11
N ALA A 4 3.33 20.74 -11.58
CA ALA A 4 3.79 21.43 -12.78
C ALA A 4 3.87 20.42 -13.93
N ASP A 5 3.42 20.82 -15.12
CA ASP A 5 3.70 20.08 -16.34
C ASP A 5 5.08 20.46 -16.92
N VAL A 6 5.44 19.86 -18.05
CA VAL A 6 6.71 20.09 -18.75
C VAL A 6 6.84 21.51 -19.32
N ASP A 7 5.73 22.24 -19.43
CA ASP A 7 5.66 23.61 -19.95
C ASP A 7 5.61 24.66 -18.83
N ASN A 8 5.81 24.24 -17.57
CA ASN A 8 5.73 25.05 -16.34
C ASN A 8 4.33 25.61 -16.03
N ASN A 9 3.25 24.98 -16.52
CA ASN A 9 1.90 25.31 -16.04
C ASN A 9 1.70 24.70 -14.65
N ALA A 10 1.26 25.53 -13.69
CA ALA A 10 0.98 25.10 -12.33
C ALA A 10 -0.50 24.74 -12.15
N PHE A 11 -0.76 23.61 -11.51
CA PHE A 11 -2.10 23.06 -11.28
C PHE A 11 -2.37 22.79 -9.79
N LEU A 12 -3.53 23.21 -9.31
CA LEU A 12 -4.04 22.84 -7.99
C LEU A 12 -4.52 21.38 -8.00
N GLY A 13 -3.98 20.57 -7.09
CA GLY A 13 -4.27 19.14 -6.98
C GLY A 13 -5.58 18.83 -6.24
N PHE A 14 -6.74 19.03 -6.87
CA PHE A 14 -8.05 18.72 -6.27
C PHE A 14 -8.46 17.24 -6.30
N THR A 15 -7.67 16.37 -6.95
CA THR A 15 -7.99 14.94 -7.13
C THR A 15 -7.17 14.00 -6.24
N ALA A 16 -6.10 14.52 -5.61
CA ALA A 16 -5.08 13.73 -4.91
C ALA A 16 -4.58 12.52 -5.75
N SER A 17 -4.50 12.67 -7.08
CA SER A 17 -4.26 11.58 -8.05
C SER A 17 -5.10 10.34 -7.77
N VAL A 18 -6.42 10.48 -7.91
CA VAL A 18 -7.37 9.38 -7.65
C VAL A 18 -7.30 8.91 -6.19
N ALA A 19 -7.29 9.88 -5.26
CA ALA A 19 -7.30 9.65 -3.80
C ALA A 19 -6.08 8.86 -3.25
N VAL A 20 -4.91 9.01 -3.87
CA VAL A 20 -3.65 8.34 -3.46
C VAL A 20 -2.73 9.27 -2.66
N TYR A 21 -2.60 10.55 -3.04
CA TYR A 21 -1.67 11.50 -2.42
C TYR A 21 -2.27 12.25 -1.23
N ASN A 22 -2.73 11.52 -0.21
CA ASN A 22 -3.36 12.13 0.98
C ASN A 22 -2.41 12.99 1.82
N THR A 23 -1.09 12.76 1.72
CA THR A 23 -0.04 13.57 2.38
C THR A 23 0.52 14.68 1.48
N GLY A 24 -0.05 14.86 0.29
CA GLY A 24 0.49 15.73 -0.76
C GLY A 24 1.60 15.08 -1.58
N HIS A 25 1.90 15.71 -2.73
CA HIS A 25 2.97 15.29 -3.63
C HIS A 25 4.34 15.48 -2.99
N SER A 26 5.23 14.48 -3.14
CA SER A 26 6.64 14.54 -2.73
C SER A 26 6.87 14.95 -1.27
N HIS A 27 6.05 14.45 -0.34
CA HIS A 27 6.20 14.73 1.09
C HIS A 27 7.60 14.31 1.59
N ASN A 28 8.36 15.26 2.16
CA ASN A 28 9.79 15.10 2.49
C ASN A 28 10.12 13.83 3.29
N GLN A 29 9.31 13.49 4.30
CA GLN A 29 9.54 12.29 5.10
C GLN A 29 9.35 10.99 4.30
N ILE A 30 8.40 10.97 3.35
CA ILE A 30 8.15 9.80 2.49
C ILE A 30 9.31 9.64 1.50
N VAL A 31 9.75 10.74 0.88
CA VAL A 31 10.89 10.74 -0.05
C VAL A 31 12.15 10.24 0.65
N SER A 32 12.44 10.75 1.85
CA SER A 32 13.59 10.30 2.64
C SER A 32 13.51 8.81 2.98
N ALA A 33 12.34 8.32 3.41
CA ALA A 33 12.17 6.90 3.74
C ALA A 33 12.34 5.97 2.53
N ILE A 34 11.86 6.39 1.35
CA ILE A 34 12.07 5.67 0.09
C ILE A 34 13.56 5.58 -0.23
N ASN A 35 14.29 6.69 -0.16
CA ASN A 35 15.72 6.73 -0.47
C ASN A 35 16.52 5.83 0.47
N SER A 36 16.32 5.95 1.79
CA SER A 36 17.03 5.11 2.78
C SER A 36 16.74 3.62 2.60
N GLN A 37 15.50 3.24 2.27
CA GLN A 37 15.16 1.84 1.98
C GLN A 37 15.82 1.37 0.68
N ALA A 38 15.84 2.19 -0.37
CA ALA A 38 16.43 1.85 -1.66
C ALA A 38 17.96 1.63 -1.57
N GLU A 39 18.65 2.39 -0.71
CA GLU A 39 20.08 2.18 -0.41
C GLU A 39 20.36 0.85 0.28
N THR A 40 19.38 0.30 1.02
CA THR A 40 19.55 -0.94 1.77
C THR A 40 19.06 -2.17 0.98
N LEU A 41 17.83 -2.12 0.46
CA LEU A 41 17.19 -3.20 -0.29
C LEU A 41 16.01 -2.66 -1.09
N VAL A 42 16.08 -2.73 -2.42
CA VAL A 42 15.00 -2.33 -3.32
C VAL A 42 13.87 -3.37 -3.37
N TYR A 43 14.22 -4.66 -3.45
CA TYR A 43 13.22 -5.72 -3.56
C TYR A 43 13.75 -7.08 -3.10
N MET A 44 12.90 -7.79 -2.35
CA MET A 44 13.01 -9.22 -2.10
C MET A 44 11.60 -9.80 -2.03
N SER A 45 11.41 -11.03 -2.52
CA SER A 45 10.10 -11.68 -2.44
C SER A 45 9.78 -12.10 -1.02
N GLY A 46 8.73 -11.52 -0.44
CA GLY A 46 8.21 -11.89 0.88
C GLY A 46 7.67 -13.32 0.99
N THR A 47 7.51 -14.02 -0.15
CA THR A 47 7.15 -15.45 -0.17
C THR A 47 8.34 -16.38 -0.02
N ILE A 48 9.56 -15.88 -0.29
CA ILE A 48 10.80 -16.66 -0.22
C ILE A 48 11.55 -16.32 1.07
N PHE A 49 11.59 -15.03 1.43
CA PHE A 49 12.27 -14.55 2.64
C PHE A 49 11.33 -13.75 3.52
N ILE A 50 11.50 -13.89 4.84
CA ILE A 50 10.81 -13.05 5.82
C ILE A 50 11.51 -11.70 5.87
N ILE A 51 10.80 -10.64 5.51
CA ILE A 51 11.29 -9.26 5.58
C ILE A 51 10.70 -8.59 6.82
N PRO A 52 11.50 -8.22 7.84
CA PRO A 52 10.99 -7.67 9.10
C PRO A 52 10.13 -6.42 8.95
N SER A 53 10.40 -5.60 7.93
CA SER A 53 9.61 -4.40 7.65
C SER A 53 8.15 -4.77 7.32
N ILE A 54 7.88 -5.85 6.59
CA ILE A 54 6.51 -6.31 6.26
C ILE A 54 5.71 -6.56 7.53
N SER A 55 6.27 -7.29 8.50
CA SER A 55 5.61 -7.56 9.78
C SER A 55 5.32 -6.28 10.56
N SER A 56 6.26 -5.34 10.54
CA SER A 56 6.10 -4.04 11.21
C SER A 56 4.96 -3.22 10.59
N TRP A 57 4.89 -3.17 9.25
CA TRP A 57 3.79 -2.52 8.53
C TRP A 57 2.44 -3.17 8.82
N GLN A 58 2.38 -4.51 8.84
CA GLN A 58 1.16 -5.24 9.17
C GLN A 58 0.67 -4.93 10.58
N LYS A 59 1.58 -4.83 11.57
CA LYS A 59 1.23 -4.43 12.95
C LYS A 59 0.67 -3.01 13.02
N ILE A 60 1.27 -2.06 12.31
CA ILE A 60 0.75 -0.69 12.23
C ILE A 60 -0.64 -0.68 11.61
N PHE A 61 -0.82 -1.38 10.49
CA PHE A 61 -2.12 -1.45 9.81
C PHE A 61 -3.23 -1.98 10.73
N LEU A 62 -2.94 -3.02 11.51
CA LEU A 62 -3.91 -3.63 12.43
C LEU A 62 -4.41 -2.68 13.52
N GLN A 63 -3.69 -1.59 13.83
CA GLN A 63 -4.15 -0.59 14.81
C GLN A 63 -5.37 0.22 14.32
N PHE A 64 -5.62 0.24 13.01
CA PHE A 64 -6.71 0.99 12.39
C PHE A 64 -7.93 0.12 12.06
N VAL A 65 -7.89 -1.17 12.39
CA VAL A 65 -8.94 -2.14 12.06
C VAL A 65 -9.78 -2.41 13.32
N PRO A 66 -11.12 -2.53 13.24
CA PRO A 66 -11.98 -2.63 14.44
C PRO A 66 -11.72 -3.85 15.34
N ASP A 67 -11.09 -4.90 14.82
CA ASP A 67 -10.83 -6.15 15.54
C ASP A 67 -9.34 -6.53 15.44
N LEU A 68 -8.68 -6.56 16.60
CA LEU A 68 -7.24 -6.84 16.72
C LEU A 68 -6.90 -8.32 16.59
N THR A 69 -7.88 -9.22 16.51
CA THR A 69 -7.66 -10.64 16.22
C THR A 69 -7.40 -10.92 14.74
N GLN A 70 -7.59 -9.91 13.90
CA GLN A 70 -7.46 -10.03 12.45
C GLN A 70 -6.00 -10.19 12.01
N LYS A 71 -5.83 -10.87 10.87
CA LYS A 71 -4.55 -10.99 10.17
C LYS A 71 -4.62 -10.19 8.88
N SER A 72 -3.54 -9.50 8.53
CA SER A 72 -3.44 -8.72 7.30
C SER A 72 -2.57 -9.40 6.25
N LEU A 73 -2.88 -9.18 4.98
CA LEU A 73 -2.10 -9.62 3.83
C LEU A 73 -1.84 -8.40 2.95
N LEU A 74 -0.56 -8.07 2.72
CA LEU A 74 -0.19 -6.96 1.85
C LEU A 74 -0.24 -7.39 0.37
N ARG A 75 -0.86 -6.56 -0.45
CA ARG A 75 -0.98 -6.72 -1.91
C ARG A 75 -0.62 -5.41 -2.61
N LYS A 76 -0.18 -5.49 -3.87
CA LYS A 76 0.39 -4.34 -4.59
C LYS A 76 -0.71 -3.40 -5.14
N PRO A 77 -1.53 -3.81 -6.11
CA PRO A 77 -2.67 -3.01 -6.53
C PRO A 77 -3.93 -3.35 -5.71
N GLY A 78 -4.84 -2.39 -5.60
CA GLY A 78 -6.13 -2.60 -4.93
C GLY A 78 -6.95 -3.76 -5.53
N VAL A 79 -6.84 -4.02 -6.84
CA VAL A 79 -7.52 -5.14 -7.50
C VAL A 79 -7.05 -6.50 -6.96
N GLU A 80 -5.75 -6.68 -6.69
CA GLU A 80 -5.24 -7.91 -6.08
C GLU A 80 -5.75 -8.08 -4.65
N SER A 81 -5.92 -6.98 -3.89
CA SER A 81 -6.50 -7.02 -2.55
C SER A 81 -7.95 -7.52 -2.61
N VAL A 82 -8.75 -7.03 -3.56
CA VAL A 82 -10.13 -7.45 -3.77
C VAL A 82 -10.19 -8.93 -4.18
N GLU A 83 -9.38 -9.36 -5.14
CA GLU A 83 -9.32 -10.76 -5.57
C GLU A 83 -8.92 -11.69 -4.43
N ALA A 84 -7.91 -11.31 -3.63
CA ALA A 84 -7.48 -12.07 -2.47
C ALA A 84 -8.60 -12.17 -1.41
N ALA A 85 -9.34 -11.08 -1.16
CA ALA A 85 -10.48 -11.09 -0.25
C ALA A 85 -11.57 -12.07 -0.72
N PHE A 86 -11.92 -12.07 -2.01
CA PHE A 86 -12.88 -13.03 -2.57
C PHE A 86 -12.39 -14.47 -2.47
N LYS A 87 -11.11 -14.73 -2.77
CA LYS A 87 -10.50 -16.06 -2.63
C LYS A 87 -10.55 -16.55 -1.18
N LEU A 88 -10.22 -15.69 -0.21
CA LEU A 88 -10.28 -16.01 1.22
C LEU A 88 -11.72 -16.29 1.68
N ALA A 89 -12.69 -15.46 1.25
CA ALA A 89 -14.09 -15.67 1.57
C ALA A 89 -14.59 -17.02 1.05
N ARG A 90 -14.34 -17.33 -0.24
CA ARG A 90 -14.68 -18.62 -0.86
C ARG A 90 -14.03 -19.80 -0.14
N TYR A 91 -12.75 -19.68 0.19
CA TYR A 91 -12.01 -20.71 0.92
C TYR A 91 -12.63 -20.97 2.30
N TYR A 92 -12.98 -19.90 3.03
CA TYR A 92 -13.58 -20.00 4.36
C TYR A 92 -14.95 -20.67 4.33
N ILE A 93 -15.84 -20.25 3.43
CA ILE A 93 -17.21 -20.78 3.34
C ILE A 93 -17.32 -22.12 2.60
N ARG A 94 -16.23 -22.59 1.96
CA ARG A 94 -16.17 -23.82 1.15
C ARG A 94 -17.23 -23.91 0.04
N ARG A 95 -17.64 -22.76 -0.53
CA ARG A 95 -18.62 -22.69 -1.63
C ARG A 95 -18.01 -22.11 -2.89
N TYR A 96 -18.30 -22.75 -4.02
CA TYR A 96 -18.16 -22.16 -5.35
C TYR A 96 -19.38 -21.30 -5.64
N ILE A 97 -19.15 -20.05 -5.98
CA ILE A 97 -20.18 -19.15 -6.52
C ILE A 97 -19.81 -19.02 -8.00
N ASN A 98 -20.59 -19.68 -8.86
CA ASN A 98 -20.50 -19.56 -10.31
C ASN A 98 -21.04 -18.19 -10.74
#